data_AF-A0AAN7PD72-F1
#
_entry.id   AF-A0AAN7PD72-F1
#
_cell.length_a   1.000
_cell.length_b   1.000
_cell.length_c   1.000
_cell.angle_alpha   90.00
_cell.angle_beta   90.00
_cell.angle_gamma   90.00
#
_symmetry.space_group_name_H-M   'P 1'
#
loop_
_entity.id
_entity.type
_entity.pdbx_description
1 polymer ?
#
loop_
_entity_poly.entity_id
_entity_poly.type
_entity_poly.pdbx_seq_one_letter_code
_entity_poly.pdbx_strand_id
1 'polypeptide(L)' 'MRFVTCVCFALCVVAATSVAPGSPSQNEESEACQPDKLTVYKVILHTFWSREKFPKHYPDWRPPAQWSKVFGELRLSLK' A
#
# COMPACT_ATOMS: atom_id res chain seq x y z
N MET A 1 -16.52 -51.16 24.78
CA MET A 1 -16.15 -49.85 25.37
C MET A 1 -14.85 -49.98 26.18
N ARG A 2 -13.68 -50.14 25.54
CA ARG A 2 -12.35 -50.04 26.20
C ARG A 2 -11.21 -49.59 25.27
N PHE A 3 -11.46 -49.34 23.98
CA PHE A 3 -10.42 -49.02 22.99
C PHE A 3 -10.28 -47.53 22.65
N VAL A 4 -11.23 -46.68 23.04
CA VAL A 4 -11.20 -45.24 22.67
C VAL A 4 -10.33 -44.42 23.64
N THR A 5 -10.14 -44.84 24.88
CA THR A 5 -9.35 -44.11 25.87
C THR A 5 -7.84 -44.28 25.72
N CYS A 6 -7.38 -45.32 25.02
CA CYS A 6 -5.94 -45.60 24.87
C CYS A 6 -5.31 -44.84 23.68
N VAL A 7 -6.12 -44.40 22.71
CA VAL A 7 -5.63 -43.69 21.51
C VAL A 7 -5.35 -42.20 21.80
N CYS A 8 -6.07 -41.57 22.73
CA CYS A 8 -5.86 -40.16 23.06
C CYS A 8 -4.63 -39.89 23.95
N PHE A 9 -4.14 -40.87 24.71
CA PHE A 9 -2.99 -40.67 25.59
C PHE A 9 -1.64 -40.81 24.86
N ALA A 10 -1.59 -41.55 23.75
CA ALA A 10 -0.35 -41.77 23.00
C ALA A 10 -0.01 -40.66 21.98
N LEU A 11 -0.98 -39.79 21.62
CA LEU A 11 -0.74 -38.68 20.69
C LEU A 11 -0.20 -37.40 21.33
N CYS A 12 -0.26 -37.26 22.65
CA CYS A 12 0.21 -36.03 23.32
C CYS A 12 1.71 -36.02 23.63
N VAL A 13 2.44 -37.12 23.39
CA VAL A 13 3.85 -37.28 23.83
C VAL A 13 4.86 -37.21 22.68
N VAL A 14 4.41 -37.14 21.43
CA VAL A 14 5.32 -37.00 20.28
C VAL A 14 5.27 -35.57 19.74
N ALA A 15 6.39 -34.86 19.94
CA ALA A 15 6.80 -33.63 19.27
C ALA A 15 6.20 -32.30 19.75
N ALA A 16 6.38 -32.01 21.04
CA ALA A 16 6.69 -30.64 21.47
C ALA A 16 8.10 -30.25 20.94
N THR A 17 8.22 -29.93 19.65
CA THR A 17 9.36 -29.19 19.09
C THR A 17 8.83 -28.19 18.06
N SER A 18 8.07 -27.19 18.54
CA SER A 18 7.85 -25.98 17.75
C SER A 18 9.12 -25.13 17.82
N VAL A 19 10.06 -25.34 16.88
CA VAL A 19 11.04 -24.31 16.54
C VAL A 19 10.25 -23.25 15.78
N ALA A 20 9.82 -22.19 16.47
CA ALA A 20 9.26 -21.02 15.82
C ALA A 20 10.41 -20.34 15.05
N PRO A 21 10.34 -20.22 13.71
CA PRO A 21 11.21 -19.28 13.01
C PRO A 21 10.87 -17.87 13.50
N GLY A 22 11.92 -17.05 13.63
CA GLY A 22 11.90 -15.76 14.32
C GLY A 22 10.68 -14.87 14.05
N SER A 23 10.21 -14.23 15.12
CA SER A 23 9.28 -13.11 15.09
C SER A 23 9.60 -12.10 13.98
N PRO A 24 8.62 -11.66 13.18
CA PRO A 24 8.57 -10.28 12.80
C PRO A 24 8.01 -9.53 14.01
N SER A 25 8.90 -8.99 14.85
CA SER A 25 8.56 -7.89 15.75
C SER A 25 8.00 -6.76 14.90
N GLN A 26 6.67 -6.61 14.86
CA GLN A 26 6.02 -5.42 14.32
C GLN A 26 6.24 -4.28 15.31
N ASN A 27 7.44 -3.71 15.28
CA ASN A 27 7.66 -2.35 15.72
C ASN A 27 7.04 -1.47 14.64
N GLU A 28 5.76 -1.17 14.78
CA GLU A 28 5.08 -0.04 14.14
C GLU A 28 5.58 1.27 14.79
N GLU A 29 6.91 1.43 14.90
CA GLU A 29 7.50 2.76 14.92
C GLU A 29 7.31 3.25 13.50
N SER A 30 6.53 4.33 13.32
CA SER A 30 6.37 5.03 12.06
C SER A 30 7.69 5.02 11.30
N GLU A 31 7.81 4.17 10.27
CA GLU A 31 9.09 3.94 9.60
C GLU A 31 9.64 5.30 9.19
N ALA A 32 10.73 5.73 9.83
CA ALA A 32 11.41 6.95 9.45
C ALA A 32 11.73 6.85 7.94
N CYS A 33 11.69 7.99 7.24
CA CYS A 33 12.04 8.04 5.82
C CYS A 33 13.37 7.30 5.60
N GLN A 34 13.36 6.18 4.88
CA GLN A 34 14.55 5.35 4.66
C GLN A 34 15.39 6.00 3.55
N PRO A 35 16.49 6.71 3.88
CA PRO A 35 17.20 7.55 2.92
C PRO A 35 17.90 6.72 1.83
N ASP A 36 18.27 5.47 2.14
CA ASP A 36 18.99 4.57 1.24
C ASP A 36 18.07 3.82 0.27
N LYS A 37 16.75 3.97 0.41
CA LYS A 37 15.75 3.25 -0.39
C LYS A 37 15.14 4.16 -1.43
N LEU A 38 15.58 4.02 -2.68
CA LEU A 38 14.93 4.69 -3.81
C LEU A 38 13.63 3.97 -4.19
N THR A 39 12.53 4.73 -4.23
CA THR A 39 11.24 4.23 -4.75
C THR A 39 10.85 4.99 -6.00
N VAL A 40 10.51 4.26 -7.06
CA VAL A 40 10.11 4.83 -8.35
C VAL A 40 8.59 4.82 -8.46
N TYR A 41 8.02 5.97 -8.79
CA TYR A 41 6.58 6.14 -8.95
C TYR A 41 6.21 6.55 -10.37
N LYS A 42 5.05 6.07 -10.84
CA LYS A 42 4.39 6.60 -12.02
C LYS A 42 3.25 7.50 -11.57
N VAL A 43 3.34 8.79 -11.91
CA VAL A 43 2.30 9.77 -11.61
C VAL A 43 1.37 9.89 -12.82
N ILE A 44 0.06 9.74 -12.61
CA ILE A 44 -0.97 9.91 -13.64
C ILE A 44 -1.94 10.99 -13.17
N LEU A 45 -2.08 12.05 -13.96
CA LEU A 45 -3.03 13.14 -13.69
C LEU A 45 -4.27 12.98 -14.57
N HIS A 46 -5.41 12.68 -13.94
CA HIS A 46 -6.72 12.72 -14.60
C HIS A 46 -7.38 14.06 -14.36
N THR A 47 -7.61 14.82 -15.42
CA THR A 47 -8.31 16.09 -15.37
C THR A 47 -9.70 15.94 -15.97
N PHE A 48 -10.73 16.37 -15.24
CA PHE A 48 -12.12 16.17 -15.62
C PHE A 48 -12.84 17.47 -15.97
N TRP A 49 -12.23 18.28 -16.83
CA TRP A 49 -12.84 19.51 -17.32
C TRP A 49 -13.57 19.25 -18.65
N SER A 50 -14.83 18.83 -18.54
CA SER A 50 -15.71 18.56 -19.68
C SER A 50 -16.93 19.48 -19.67
N ARG A 51 -17.60 19.61 -20.82
CA ARG A 51 -18.80 20.44 -20.99
C ARG A 51 -19.95 19.98 -20.10
N GLU A 52 -20.13 18.68 -19.96
CA GLU A 52 -21.24 18.09 -19.20
C GLU A 52 -21.12 18.46 -17.72
N LYS A 53 -19.89 18.45 -17.19
CA LYS A 53 -19.59 18.80 -15.80
C LYS A 53 -19.50 20.32 -15.59
N PHE A 54 -18.99 21.05 -16.58
CA PHE A 54 -18.76 22.49 -16.52
C PHE A 54 -19.37 23.20 -17.75
N PRO A 55 -20.70 23.33 -17.82
CA PRO A 55 -21.39 23.78 -19.03
C PRO A 55 -21.30 25.29 -19.26
N LYS A 56 -21.10 26.07 -18.19
CA LYS A 56 -21.10 27.53 -18.27
C LYS A 56 -19.83 28.03 -18.96
N HIS A 57 -20.00 28.66 -20.13
CA HIS A 57 -18.91 29.22 -20.94
C HIS A 57 -17.76 28.24 -21.18
N TYR A 58 -18.07 26.98 -21.47
CA TYR A 58 -17.04 26.02 -21.82
C TYR A 58 -16.30 26.48 -23.09
N PRO A 59 -14.97 26.59 -23.08
CA PRO A 59 -14.23 27.12 -24.21
C PRO A 59 -14.13 26.06 -25.31
N ASP A 60 -15.04 26.16 -26.27
CA ASP A 60 -15.04 25.31 -27.46
C ASP A 60 -14.17 25.87 -28.58
N TRP A 61 -13.94 27.19 -28.59
CA TRP A 61 -13.26 27.88 -29.68
C TRP A 61 -12.08 28.73 -29.22
N ARG A 62 -10.94 28.48 -29.89
CA ARG A 62 -9.63 29.16 -29.88
C ARG A 62 -9.27 29.97 -28.61
N PRO A 63 -8.50 29.38 -27.66
CA PRO A 63 -8.13 27.97 -27.58
C PRO A 63 -9.27 27.12 -27.00
N PRO A 64 -9.40 25.85 -27.41
CA PRO A 64 -10.27 24.92 -26.70
C PRO A 64 -9.80 24.71 -25.26
N ALA A 65 -10.67 24.15 -24.42
CA ALA A 65 -10.33 23.72 -23.06
C ALA A 65 -9.09 22.82 -23.06
N GLN A 66 -8.05 23.23 -22.33
CA GLN A 66 -6.76 22.55 -22.31
C GLN A 66 -6.05 22.75 -20.99
N TRP A 67 -5.07 21.88 -20.74
CA TRP A 67 -4.18 21.96 -19.59
C TRP A 67 -2.77 22.28 -20.05
N SER A 68 -2.03 23.02 -19.24
CA SER A 68 -0.60 23.22 -19.46
C SER A 68 0.18 21.96 -19.09
N LYS A 69 1.47 21.96 -19.45
CA LYS A 69 2.39 20.90 -19.04
C LYS A 69 2.51 20.86 -17.52
N VAL A 70 2.45 19.66 -16.96
CA VAL A 70 2.65 19.42 -15.53
C VAL A 70 4.14 19.52 -15.21
N PHE A 71 4.48 20.34 -14.22
CA PHE A 71 5.83 20.47 -13.67
C PHE A 71 5.79 20.20 -12.18
N GLY A 72 6.80 19.50 -11.67
CA GLY A 72 6.92 19.18 -10.26
C GLY A 72 8.33 18.71 -9.94
N GLU A 73 8.72 18.90 -8.68
CA GLU A 73 9.98 18.44 -8.12
C GLU A 73 9.69 17.70 -6.82
N LEU A 74 10.36 16.58 -6.60
CA LEU A 74 10.32 15.89 -5.32
C LEU A 74 11.34 16.55 -4.39
N ARG A 75 10.87 17.22 -3.33
CA ARG A 75 11.73 17.88 -2.34
C ARG A 75 11.52 17.32 -0.95
N LEU A 76 12.60 17.18 -0.18
CA LEU A 76 12.56 16.83 1.24
C LEU A 76 12.12 18.04 2.07
N SER A 77 11.24 17.81 3.03
CA SER A 77 10.89 18.82 4.04
C SER A 77 11.90 18.76 5.18
N LEU A 78 12.79 19.75 5.27
CA LEU A 78 13.64 19.94 6.45
C LEU A 78 12.77 20.55 7.55
N LYS A 79 12.67 19.85 8.67
CA LYS A 79 11.93 20.29 9.86
C LYS A 79 12.93 20.81 10.89
#